data_AF-A0A6A0AW97-F1
#
_entry.id   AF-A0A6A0AW97-F1
#
_cell.length_a   1.000
_cell.length_b   1.000
_cell.length_c   1.000
_cell.angle_alpha   90.00
_cell.angle_beta   90.00
_cell.angle_gamma   90.00
#
_symmetry.space_group_name_H-M   'P 1'
#
loop_
_entity.id
_entity.type
_entity.pdbx_description
1 polymer ?
#
loop_
_entity_poly.entity_id
_entity_poly.type
_entity_poly.pdbx_seq_one_letter_code
_entity_poly.pdbx_strand_id
1 'polypeptide(L)'
;MARGRPVTDEDYEAVRRMHAEGQGRNAIARALKRSGRTISKIADELDLTFDRADEVRAATEVRQADLAALRAKLALDLTYDAMKVREQMWSETVVYNFGGKDNTYSQHRFDEAPADVKRSLSTTLGVLVEKSLKLSPPENDVEGLAAVDAWLKGMMGGS
;
A
#
# COMPACT_ATOMS: atom_id res chain seq x y z
N MET A 1 -33.72 -15.82 -37.19
CA MET A 1 -32.36 -15.44 -36.75
C MET A 1 -31.58 -14.96 -37.97
N ALA A 2 -31.26 -13.67 -38.06
CA ALA A 2 -30.46 -13.16 -39.18
C ALA A 2 -29.06 -13.79 -39.13
N ARG A 3 -28.62 -14.40 -40.25
CA ARG A 3 -27.26 -14.91 -40.40
C ARG A 3 -26.30 -13.71 -40.29
N GLY A 4 -25.44 -13.71 -39.27
CA GLY A 4 -24.44 -12.65 -39.11
C GLY A 4 -23.50 -12.60 -40.32
N ARG A 5 -22.93 -11.41 -40.60
CA ARG A 5 -21.92 -11.19 -41.64
C ARG A 5 -20.83 -12.30 -41.56
N PRO A 6 -20.50 -13.01 -42.65
CA PRO A 6 -19.40 -13.98 -42.65
C PRO A 6 -18.08 -13.33 -42.23
N VAL A 7 -17.23 -14.04 -41.49
CA VAL A 7 -15.86 -13.58 -41.19
C VAL A 7 -15.02 -13.75 -42.46
N THR A 8 -14.23 -12.74 -42.81
CA THR A 8 -13.37 -12.72 -44.01
C THR A 8 -11.89 -12.65 -43.63
N ASP A 9 -10.99 -12.96 -44.56
CA ASP A 9 -9.54 -12.87 -44.34
C ASP A 9 -9.09 -11.46 -43.93
N GLU A 10 -9.78 -10.42 -44.44
CA GLU A 10 -9.59 -9.04 -44.00
C GLU A 10 -9.85 -8.83 -42.49
N ASP A 11 -10.81 -9.55 -41.90
CA ASP A 11 -11.06 -9.49 -40.46
C ASP A 11 -9.87 -10.12 -39.69
N TYR A 12 -9.27 -11.21 -40.20
CA TYR A 12 -8.09 -11.84 -39.59
C TYR A 12 -6.86 -10.92 -39.65
N GLU A 13 -6.60 -10.29 -40.79
CA GLU A 13 -5.50 -9.33 -40.93
C GLU A 13 -5.70 -8.10 -40.05
N ALA A 14 -6.92 -7.57 -39.98
CA ALA A 14 -7.24 -6.42 -39.14
C ALA A 14 -7.08 -6.74 -37.65
N VAL A 15 -7.54 -7.91 -37.19
CA VAL A 15 -7.34 -8.36 -35.80
C VAL A 15 -5.85 -8.52 -35.50
N ARG A 16 -5.07 -9.16 -36.38
CA ARG A 16 -3.62 -9.33 -36.22
C ARG A 16 -2.91 -7.98 -36.10
N ARG A 17 -3.22 -7.02 -36.99
CA ARG A 17 -2.61 -5.69 -36.98
C ARG A 17 -2.98 -4.92 -35.71
N MET A 18 -4.26 -4.84 -35.37
CA MET A 18 -4.72 -4.10 -34.19
C MET A 18 -4.22 -4.72 -32.87
N HIS A 19 -4.08 -6.05 -32.82
CA HIS A 19 -3.45 -6.74 -31.69
C HIS A 19 -1.97 -6.36 -31.54
N ALA A 20 -1.21 -6.35 -32.65
CA ALA A 20 0.19 -5.91 -32.66
C ALA A 20 0.35 -4.42 -32.25
N GLU A 21 -0.66 -3.59 -32.51
CA GLU A 21 -0.74 -2.20 -32.04
C GLU A 21 -1.14 -2.07 -30.54
N GLY A 22 -1.34 -3.20 -29.84
CA GLY A 22 -1.69 -3.24 -28.41
C GLY A 22 -3.16 -2.98 -28.11
N GLN A 23 -4.06 -3.01 -29.10
CA GLN A 23 -5.47 -2.79 -28.87
C GLN A 23 -6.13 -3.97 -28.16
N GLY A 24 -6.88 -3.69 -27.09
CA GLY A 24 -7.65 -4.73 -26.39
C GLY A 24 -8.86 -5.22 -27.21
N ARG A 25 -9.27 -6.47 -26.97
CA ARG A 25 -10.44 -7.14 -27.61
C ARG A 25 -11.67 -6.23 -27.83
N ASN A 26 -12.08 -5.47 -26.82
CA ASN A 26 -13.28 -4.61 -26.89
C ASN A 26 -13.08 -3.35 -27.75
N ALA A 27 -11.85 -2.89 -27.92
CA ALA A 27 -11.52 -1.81 -28.86
C ALA A 27 -11.60 -2.33 -30.30
N ILE A 28 -11.00 -3.49 -30.57
CA ILE A 28 -11.04 -4.16 -31.88
C ILE A 28 -12.48 -4.51 -32.28
N ALA A 29 -13.29 -5.04 -31.34
CA ALA A 29 -14.70 -5.35 -31.58
C ALA A 29 -15.51 -4.12 -32.03
N ARG A 30 -15.26 -2.96 -31.39
CA ARG A 30 -15.90 -1.69 -31.77
C ARG A 30 -15.41 -1.18 -33.13
N ALA A 31 -14.11 -1.28 -33.39
CA ALA A 31 -13.51 -0.83 -34.66
C ALA A 31 -14.03 -1.64 -35.86
N LEU A 32 -14.08 -2.97 -35.74
CA LEU A 32 -14.53 -3.86 -36.81
C LEU A 32 -16.06 -4.04 -36.86
N LYS A 33 -16.79 -3.44 -35.92
CA LYS A 33 -18.24 -3.63 -35.74
C LYS A 33 -18.61 -5.11 -35.64
N ARG A 34 -17.81 -5.88 -34.91
CA ARG A 34 -17.96 -7.32 -34.69
C ARG A 34 -18.26 -7.59 -33.22
N SER A 35 -18.92 -8.72 -32.95
CA SER A 35 -19.11 -9.16 -31.56
C SER A 35 -17.76 -9.47 -30.92
N GLY A 36 -17.61 -9.17 -29.62
CA GLY A 36 -16.41 -9.55 -28.89
C GLY A 36 -16.13 -11.07 -28.95
N ARG A 37 -17.16 -11.91 -29.08
CA ARG A 37 -17.01 -13.38 -29.23
C ARG A 37 -16.32 -13.75 -30.55
N THR A 38 -16.65 -13.04 -31.63
CA THR A 38 -16.02 -13.24 -32.94
C THR A 38 -14.54 -12.86 -32.89
N ILE A 39 -14.20 -11.73 -32.24
CA ILE A 39 -12.81 -11.30 -32.08
C ILE A 39 -12.01 -12.31 -31.25
N SER A 40 -12.58 -12.84 -30.15
CA SER A 40 -11.93 -13.91 -29.38
C SER A 40 -11.65 -15.14 -30.24
N LYS A 41 -12.63 -15.62 -31.00
CA LYS A 41 -12.45 -16.79 -31.89
C LYS A 41 -11.36 -16.57 -32.94
N ILE A 42 -11.31 -15.38 -33.55
CA ILE A 42 -10.27 -15.03 -34.52
C ILE A 42 -8.89 -14.99 -33.84
N ALA A 43 -8.81 -14.40 -32.64
CA ALA A 43 -7.56 -14.35 -31.89
C ALA A 43 -7.08 -15.75 -31.49
N ASP A 44 -7.99 -16.63 -31.03
CA ASP A 44 -7.69 -18.02 -30.71
C ASP A 44 -7.18 -18.78 -31.96
N GLU A 45 -7.80 -18.58 -33.12
CA GLU A 45 -7.35 -19.18 -34.40
C GLU A 45 -6.01 -18.62 -34.90
N LEU A 46 -5.66 -17.40 -34.51
CA LEU A 46 -4.38 -16.75 -34.80
C LEU A 46 -3.31 -16.97 -33.73
N ASP A 47 -3.62 -17.73 -32.67
CA ASP A 47 -2.78 -17.93 -31.48
C ASP A 47 -2.36 -16.59 -30.81
N LEU A 48 -3.29 -15.62 -30.80
CA LEU A 48 -3.10 -14.31 -30.20
C LEU A 48 -3.79 -14.25 -28.83
N THR A 49 -3.05 -13.88 -27.79
CA THR A 49 -3.61 -13.65 -26.46
C THR A 49 -3.84 -12.16 -26.18
N PHE A 50 -5.01 -11.82 -25.66
CA PHE A 50 -5.27 -10.48 -25.10
C PHE A 50 -4.94 -10.39 -23.62
N ASP A 51 -4.39 -11.47 -23.05
CA ASP A 51 -4.10 -11.55 -21.64
C ASP A 51 -2.89 -10.66 -21.31
N ARG A 52 -3.15 -9.65 -20.49
CA ARG A 52 -2.12 -8.75 -19.93
C ARG A 52 -1.76 -9.15 -18.50
N ALA A 53 -2.08 -10.38 -18.09
CA ALA A 53 -1.83 -10.87 -16.73
C ALA A 53 -0.38 -10.68 -16.28
N ASP A 54 0.59 -10.95 -17.14
CA ASP A 54 2.02 -10.81 -16.79
C ASP A 54 2.42 -9.34 -16.63
N GLU A 55 1.98 -8.44 -17.52
CA GLU A 55 2.21 -7.00 -17.41
C GLU A 55 1.54 -6.42 -16.15
N VAL A 56 0.30 -6.84 -15.86
CA VAL A 56 -0.45 -6.43 -14.67
C VAL A 56 0.21 -6.96 -13.40
N ARG A 57 0.70 -8.21 -13.40
CA ARG A 57 1.41 -8.81 -12.27
C ARG A 57 2.70 -8.04 -12.00
N ALA A 58 3.53 -7.83 -13.02
CA ALA A 58 4.77 -7.06 -12.89
C ALA A 58 4.49 -5.63 -12.38
N ALA A 59 3.48 -4.94 -12.93
CA ALA A 59 3.10 -3.60 -12.48
C ALA A 59 2.51 -3.59 -11.06
N THR A 60 1.95 -4.71 -10.59
CA THR A 60 1.46 -4.88 -9.22
C THR A 60 2.63 -5.11 -8.26
N GLU A 61 3.58 -5.98 -8.62
CA GLU A 61 4.79 -6.26 -7.85
C GLU A 61 5.61 -4.99 -7.63
N VAL A 62 5.84 -4.19 -8.69
CA VAL A 62 6.52 -2.89 -8.58
C VAL A 62 5.80 -1.96 -7.61
N ARG A 63 4.47 -1.83 -7.72
CA ARG A 63 3.69 -0.99 -6.80
C ARG A 63 3.72 -1.49 -5.36
N GLN A 64 3.75 -2.81 -5.15
CA GLN A 64 3.88 -3.39 -3.82
C GLN A 64 5.24 -3.07 -3.21
N ALA A 65 6.32 -3.15 -3.99
CA ALA A 65 7.66 -2.77 -3.56
C ALA A 65 7.75 -1.27 -3.22
N ASP A 66 7.20 -0.40 -4.08
CA ASP A 66 7.14 1.05 -3.82
C ASP A 66 6.35 1.36 -2.54
N LEU A 67 5.22 0.69 -2.33
CA LEU A 67 4.41 0.86 -1.13
C LEU A 67 5.13 0.37 0.12
N ALA A 68 5.88 -0.73 0.04
CA ALA A 68 6.70 -1.21 1.14
C ALA A 68 7.80 -0.20 1.50
N ALA A 69 8.47 0.39 0.51
CA ALA A 69 9.48 1.42 0.73
C ALA A 69 8.88 2.68 1.38
N LEU A 70 7.71 3.13 0.93
CA LEU A 70 7.01 4.28 1.52
C LEU A 70 6.58 3.99 2.98
N ARG A 71 6.14 2.76 3.29
CA ARG A 71 5.80 2.36 4.66
C ARG A 71 7.01 2.36 5.58
N ALA A 72 8.14 1.84 5.12
CA ALA A 72 9.39 1.84 5.86
C ALA A 72 9.88 3.28 6.14
N LYS A 73 9.82 4.15 5.13
CA LYS A 73 10.14 5.58 5.31
C LYS A 73 9.21 6.24 6.33
N LEU A 74 7.91 6.02 6.22
CA LEU A 74 6.95 6.60 7.15
C LEU A 74 7.17 6.12 8.59
N ALA A 75 7.54 4.85 8.81
CA ALA A 75 7.90 4.35 10.12
C ALA A 75 9.11 5.10 10.72
N LEU A 76 10.14 5.34 9.91
CA LEU A 76 11.30 6.13 10.31
C LEU A 76 10.90 7.58 10.67
N ASP A 77 10.11 8.23 9.82
CA ASP A 77 9.64 9.61 10.04
C ASP A 77 8.82 9.72 11.33
N LEU A 78 7.90 8.79 11.58
CA LEU A 78 7.12 8.73 12.83
C LEU A 78 8.00 8.53 14.07
N THR A 79 9.11 7.80 13.93
CA THR A 79 10.08 7.61 15.01
C THR A 79 10.82 8.91 15.31
N TYR A 80 11.23 9.66 14.29
CA TYR A 80 11.81 10.99 14.50
C TYR A 80 10.83 11.98 15.12
N ASP A 81 9.56 11.95 14.71
CA ASP A 81 8.53 12.79 15.30
C ASP A 81 8.27 12.41 16.77
N ALA A 82 8.29 11.12 17.10
CA ALA A 82 8.26 10.65 18.49
C ALA A 82 9.44 11.22 19.30
N MET A 83 10.65 11.26 18.73
CA MET A 83 11.82 11.85 19.39
C MET A 83 11.64 13.36 19.65
N LYS A 84 11.08 14.11 18.70
CA LYS A 84 10.78 15.55 18.89
C LYS A 84 9.75 15.76 20.00
N VAL A 85 8.68 14.96 20.02
CA VAL A 85 7.65 15.04 21.07
C VAL A 85 8.26 14.70 22.43
N ARG A 86 9.13 13.69 22.49
CA ARG A 86 9.86 13.33 23.71
C ARG A 86 10.74 14.48 24.17
N GLU A 87 11.48 15.14 23.29
CA GLU A 87 12.29 16.31 23.61
C GLU A 87 11.44 17.47 24.14
N GLN A 88 10.30 17.74 23.51
CA GLN A 88 9.39 18.82 23.92
C GLN A 88 8.93 18.68 25.38
N MET A 89 8.76 17.45 25.88
CA MET A 89 8.39 17.21 27.29
C MET A 89 9.39 17.80 28.27
N TRP A 90 10.67 17.85 27.91
CA TRP A 90 11.78 18.26 28.78
C TRP A 90 12.34 19.63 28.38
N SER A 91 11.68 20.32 27.46
CA SER A 91 12.05 21.66 27.00
C SER A 91 11.20 22.74 27.67
N GLU A 92 11.76 23.95 27.79
CA GLU A 92 11.06 25.13 28.29
C GLU A 92 9.71 25.29 27.58
N THR A 93 8.64 25.44 28.36
CA THR A 93 7.27 25.51 27.84
C THR A 93 6.55 26.73 28.39
N VAL A 94 5.92 27.49 27.50
CA VAL A 94 5.01 28.57 27.88
C VAL A 94 3.58 28.04 27.80
N VAL A 95 2.88 28.03 28.93
CA VAL A 95 1.46 27.72 28.99
C VAL A 95 0.69 29.02 29.12
N TYR A 96 -0.35 29.18 28.32
CA TYR A 96 -1.24 30.33 28.37
C TYR A 96 -2.70 29.92 28.53
N ASN A 97 -3.48 30.81 29.12
CA ASN A 97 -4.92 30.67 29.23
C ASN A 97 -5.60 32.01 28.91
N PHE A 98 -6.81 31.91 28.38
CA PHE A 98 -7.75 33.02 28.27
C PHE A 98 -8.92 32.71 29.19
N GLY A 99 -9.30 33.65 30.06
CA GLY A 99 -10.36 33.37 31.02
C GLY A 99 -10.83 34.56 31.85
N GLY A 100 -11.75 34.27 32.76
CA GLY A 100 -12.46 35.28 33.55
C GLY A 100 -13.59 35.95 32.78
N LYS A 101 -14.32 36.84 33.47
CA LYS A 101 -15.47 37.57 32.92
C LYS A 101 -15.09 38.43 31.71
N ASP A 102 -13.86 38.93 31.69
CA ASP A 102 -13.36 39.87 30.69
C ASP A 102 -12.43 39.21 29.64
N ASN A 103 -12.32 37.87 29.66
CA ASN A 103 -11.51 37.08 28.71
C ASN A 103 -10.03 37.53 28.63
N THR A 104 -9.40 37.68 29.79
CA THR A 104 -8.02 38.19 29.89
C THR A 104 -7.00 37.08 29.60
N TYR A 105 -5.94 37.45 28.88
CA TYR A 105 -4.79 36.59 28.63
C TYR A 105 -3.87 36.50 29.84
N SER A 106 -3.45 35.30 30.19
CA SER A 106 -2.41 35.04 31.18
C SER A 106 -1.49 33.94 30.68
N GLN A 107 -0.19 34.05 30.99
CA GLN A 107 0.81 33.04 30.62
C GLN A 107 1.82 32.81 31.73
N HIS A 108 2.37 31.60 31.78
CA HIS A 108 3.48 31.23 32.65
C HIS A 108 4.50 30.42 31.87
N ARG A 109 5.78 30.70 32.13
CA ARG A 109 6.91 29.95 31.58
C ARG A 109 7.39 28.90 32.57
N PHE A 110 7.58 27.67 32.12
CA PHE A 110 8.08 26.57 32.91
C PHE A 110 9.40 26.08 32.31
N ASP A 111 10.34 25.67 33.16
CA ASP A 111 11.64 25.13 32.73
C ASP A 111 11.48 23.85 31.89
N GLU A 112 10.40 23.11 32.12
CA GLU A 112 9.95 21.97 31.33
C GLU A 112 8.42 21.93 31.24
N ALA A 113 7.86 21.12 30.34
CA ALA A 113 6.41 21.00 30.20
C ALA A 113 5.74 20.61 31.54
N PRO A 114 4.66 21.29 31.98
CA PRO A 114 3.95 20.92 33.19
C PRO A 114 3.22 19.58 33.01
N ALA A 115 2.78 18.98 34.13
CA ALA A 115 2.32 17.59 34.17
C ALA A 115 1.13 17.28 33.22
N ASP A 116 0.22 18.23 33.04
CA ASP A 116 -0.93 18.14 32.13
C ASP A 116 -0.48 18.17 30.65
N VAL A 117 0.44 19.06 30.30
CA VAL A 117 1.04 19.13 28.96
C VAL A 117 1.86 17.86 28.69
N LYS A 118 2.68 17.40 29.65
CA LYS A 118 3.43 16.14 29.56
C LYS A 118 2.52 14.94 29.34
N ARG A 119 1.34 14.90 29.96
CA ARG A 119 0.34 13.85 29.72
C ARG A 119 -0.13 13.86 28.27
N SER A 120 -0.48 15.03 27.74
CA SER A 120 -0.90 15.18 26.33
C SER A 120 0.22 14.75 25.37
N LEU A 121 1.45 15.23 25.60
CA LEU A 121 2.63 14.84 24.81
C LEU A 121 2.89 13.32 24.91
N SER A 122 2.66 12.71 26.08
CA SER A 122 2.89 11.27 26.29
C SER A 122 1.90 10.42 25.50
N THR A 123 0.64 10.85 25.41
CA THR A 123 -0.34 10.22 24.54
C THR A 123 0.08 10.28 23.07
N THR A 124 0.51 11.46 22.59
CA THR A 124 1.01 11.63 21.22
C THR A 124 2.24 10.75 20.95
N LEU A 125 3.21 10.75 21.87
CA LEU A 125 4.41 9.92 21.80
C LEU A 125 4.06 8.44 21.65
N GLY A 126 3.14 7.94 22.49
CA GLY A 126 2.70 6.56 22.45
C GLY A 126 2.06 6.18 21.10
N VAL A 127 1.22 7.06 20.55
CA VAL A 127 0.59 6.84 19.24
C VAL A 127 1.63 6.77 18.12
N LEU A 128 2.59 7.70 18.09
CA LEU A 128 3.63 7.74 17.05
C LEU A 128 4.49 6.48 17.07
N VAL A 129 4.92 6.04 18.25
CA VAL A 129 5.69 4.79 18.43
C VAL A 129 4.86 3.58 18.01
N GLU A 130 3.60 3.48 18.45
CA GLU A 130 2.71 2.38 18.07
C GLU A 130 2.52 2.31 16.54
N LYS A 131 2.29 3.44 15.87
CA LYS A 131 2.10 3.47 14.41
C LYS A 131 3.39 3.14 13.66
N SER A 132 4.54 3.63 14.13
CA SER A 132 5.84 3.25 13.59
C SER A 132 6.05 1.74 13.64
N LEU A 133 5.85 1.11 14.82
CA LEU A 133 6.00 -0.34 14.99
C LEU A 133 4.98 -1.16 14.18
N LYS A 134 3.79 -0.64 13.94
CA LYS A 134 2.80 -1.30 13.06
C LYS A 134 3.20 -1.26 11.58
N LEU A 135 3.92 -0.23 11.16
CA LEU A 135 4.40 -0.07 9.78
C LEU A 135 5.71 -0.83 9.54
N SER A 136 6.56 -0.91 10.57
CA SER A 136 7.84 -1.61 10.54
C SER A 136 8.05 -2.34 11.87
N PRO A 137 7.43 -3.53 12.06
CA PRO A 137 7.61 -4.30 13.26
C PRO A 137 9.09 -4.73 13.40
N PRO A 138 9.61 -4.83 14.64
CA PRO A 138 10.93 -5.40 14.85
C PRO A 138 10.95 -6.83 14.32
N GLU A 139 12.09 -7.25 13.79
CA GLU A 139 12.28 -8.64 13.36
C GLU A 139 11.97 -9.56 14.55
N ASN A 140 10.98 -10.44 14.38
CA ASN A 140 10.81 -11.54 15.31
C ASN A 140 11.98 -12.48 15.06
N ASP A 141 12.71 -12.79 16.13
CA ASP A 141 13.85 -13.70 16.08
C ASP A 141 13.39 -15.06 15.54
N VAL A 142 13.60 -15.27 14.24
CA VAL A 142 13.20 -16.49 13.52
C VAL A 142 13.93 -17.70 14.11
N GLU A 143 15.08 -17.45 14.73
CA GLU A 143 15.87 -18.42 15.48
C GLU A 143 15.09 -18.99 16.67
N GLY A 144 14.27 -18.18 17.35
CA GLY A 144 13.39 -18.62 18.44
C GLY A 144 12.24 -19.52 17.98
N LEU A 145 11.66 -19.25 16.80
CA LEU A 145 10.60 -20.08 16.21
C LEU A 145 11.15 -21.42 15.71
N ALA A 146 12.32 -21.40 15.05
CA ALA A 146 13.01 -22.61 14.62
C ALA A 146 13.43 -23.49 15.82
N ALA A 147 13.84 -22.88 16.94
CA ALA A 147 14.16 -23.59 18.17
C ALA A 147 12.92 -24.26 18.79
N VAL A 148 11.75 -23.60 18.76
CA VAL A 148 10.48 -24.19 19.22
C VAL A 148 10.05 -25.36 18.33
N ASP A 149 10.17 -25.22 17.01
CA ASP A 149 9.83 -26.29 16.06
C ASP A 149 10.76 -27.50 16.22
N ALA A 150 12.05 -27.28 16.42
CA ALA A 150 13.01 -28.35 16.70
C ALA A 150 12.71 -29.07 18.03
N TRP A 151 12.33 -28.32 19.07
CA TRP A 151 11.93 -28.88 20.36
C TRP A 151 10.63 -29.70 20.27
N LEU A 152 9.61 -29.18 19.56
CA LEU A 152 8.36 -29.90 19.31
C LEU A 152 8.59 -31.18 18.49
N LYS A 153 9.44 -31.12 17.46
CA LYS A 153 9.82 -32.30 16.66
C LYS A 153 10.52 -33.37 17.52
N GLY A 154 11.39 -32.95 18.43
CA GLY A 154 12.05 -33.83 19.41
C GLY A 154 11.10 -34.48 20.42
N MET A 155 10.09 -33.75 20.91
CA MET A 155 9.09 -34.31 21.83
C MET A 155 8.08 -35.24 21.15
N MET A 156 7.73 -34.98 19.90
CA MET A 156 6.77 -35.80 19.14
C MET A 156 7.41 -37.05 18.48
N GLY A 157 8.70 -37.30 18.71
CA GLY A 157 9.37 -38.54 18.29
C GLY A 157 9.61 -38.65 16.77
N GLY A 158 9.61 -37.54 16.04
CA GLY A 158 9.84 -37.55 14.59
C GLY A 158 11.33 -37.46 14.25
N SER A 159 11.93 -38.56 13.77
CA SER A 159 13.16 -38.51 12.97
C SER A 159 12.85 -37.96 11.58
#